data_AF-X1CUV2-F1
#
_entry.id   AF-X1CUV2-F1
#
_cell.length_a   1.000
_cell.length_b   1.000
_cell.length_c   1.000
_cell.angle_alpha   90.00
_cell.angle_beta   90.00
_cell.angle_gamma   90.00
#
_symmetry.space_group_name_H-M   'P 1'
#
loop_
_entity.id
_entity.type
_entity.pdbx_description
1 polymer ?
#
loop_
_entity_poly.entity_id
_entity_poly.type
_entity_poly.pdbx_seq_one_letter_code
_entity_poly.pdbx_strand_id
1 'polypeptide(L)'
;DGLPERLGSLKNVITGMIEECQKRDIHDIAFAGDLTHNKSIIHTTAQDIMLGIFQQRQYQDLRFYVIDGNHDLSGKGSESVSSLKSLDTIHNVEWISHQSKGTAIHHIDDGRVAFIPYFPGMEK
;
A
#
# COMPACT_ATOMS: atom_id res chain seq x y z
N ASP A 1 12.14 23.79 -1.54
CA ASP A 1 12.74 23.31 -2.81
C ASP A 1 13.41 21.93 -2.77
N GLY A 2 13.21 21.07 -1.76
CA GLY A 2 13.81 19.71 -1.70
C GLY A 2 12.83 18.54 -1.89
N LEU A 3 11.56 18.82 -2.16
CA LEU A 3 10.51 17.80 -2.31
C LEU A 3 10.76 16.84 -3.49
N PRO A 4 11.22 17.30 -4.68
CA PRO A 4 11.48 16.44 -5.82
C PRO A 4 12.63 15.44 -5.60
N GLU A 5 13.72 15.87 -4.96
CA GLU A 5 14.89 15.01 -4.70
C GLU A 5 14.58 13.91 -3.68
N ARG A 6 13.89 14.26 -2.59
CA ARG A 6 13.47 13.28 -1.58
C ARG A 6 12.48 12.27 -2.16
N LEU A 7 11.54 12.73 -2.99
CA LEU A 7 10.57 11.86 -3.66
C LEU A 7 11.25 10.93 -4.67
N GLY A 8 12.22 11.44 -5.45
CA GLY A 8 13.05 10.63 -6.34
C GLY A 8 13.86 9.57 -5.59
N SER A 9 14.44 9.93 -4.44
CA SER A 9 15.18 8.99 -3.59
C SER A 9 14.28 7.88 -3.05
N LEU A 10 13.09 8.22 -2.55
CA LEU A 10 12.12 7.24 -2.06
C LEU A 10 11.65 6.30 -3.18
N LYS A 11 11.35 6.85 -4.36
CA LYS A 11 11.03 6.05 -5.55
C LYS A 11 12.14 5.02 -5.83
N ASN A 12 13.40 5.47 -5.89
CA ASN A 12 14.52 4.59 -6.19
C ASN A 12 14.71 3.48 -5.14
N VAL A 13 14.50 3.80 -3.86
CA VAL A 13 14.57 2.80 -2.78
C VAL A 13 13.45 1.77 -2.92
N ILE A 14 12.21 2.19 -3.15
CA ILE A 14 11.07 1.27 -3.34
C ILE A 14 11.28 0.39 -4.57
N THR A 15 11.63 0.97 -5.72
CA THR A 15 11.92 0.24 -6.95
C THR A 15 13.07 -0.75 -6.74
N GLY A 16 14.16 -0.33 -6.08
CA GLY A 16 15.28 -1.23 -5.77
C GLY A 16 14.90 -2.40 -4.86
N MET A 17 14.04 -2.18 -3.87
CA MET A 17 13.53 -3.27 -3.02
C MET A 17 12.70 -4.28 -3.83
N ILE A 18 11.83 -3.80 -4.72
CA ILE A 18 11.02 -4.66 -5.60
C ILE A 18 11.94 -5.48 -6.54
N GLU A 19 12.94 -4.84 -7.12
CA GLU A 19 13.93 -5.53 -7.99
C GLU A 19 14.72 -6.60 -7.22
N GLU A 20 15.08 -6.37 -5.96
CA GLU A 20 15.73 -7.38 -5.12
C GLU A 20 14.80 -8.55 -4.79
N CYS A 21 13.50 -8.30 -4.59
CA CYS A 21 12.50 -9.35 -4.46
C CYS A 21 12.44 -10.21 -5.74
N GLN A 22 12.36 -9.59 -6.92
CA GLN A 22 12.34 -10.29 -8.20
C GLN A 22 13.59 -11.15 -8.43
N LYS A 23 14.78 -10.62 -8.13
CA LYS A 23 16.05 -11.39 -8.25
C LYS A 23 16.08 -12.64 -7.37
N ARG A 24 15.27 -12.68 -6.32
CA ARG A 24 15.17 -13.77 -5.35
C ARG A 24 13.93 -14.63 -5.53
N ASP A 25 13.20 -14.46 -6.63
CA ASP A 25 11.96 -15.19 -6.93
C ASP A 25 10.86 -14.97 -5.87
N ILE A 26 10.83 -13.76 -5.29
CA ILE A 26 9.79 -13.32 -4.34
C ILE A 26 8.72 -12.56 -5.12
N HIS A 27 7.55 -13.18 -5.27
CA HIS A 27 6.43 -12.65 -6.05
C HIS A 27 5.36 -11.94 -5.19
N ASP A 28 5.23 -12.33 -3.92
CA ASP A 28 4.33 -11.70 -2.97
C ASP A 28 5.06 -10.64 -2.15
N ILE A 29 4.65 -9.38 -2.31
CA ILE A 29 5.29 -8.23 -1.65
C ILE A 29 4.26 -7.46 -0.84
N ALA A 30 4.47 -7.38 0.47
CA ALA A 30 3.58 -6.66 1.38
C ALA A 30 4.16 -5.30 1.79
N PHE A 31 3.40 -4.23 1.61
CA PHE A 31 3.63 -2.93 2.22
C PHE A 31 2.70 -2.75 3.41
N ALA A 32 3.27 -2.74 4.61
CA ALA A 32 2.54 -2.71 5.88
C ALA A 32 2.16 -1.29 6.33
N GLY A 33 1.67 -0.46 5.41
CA GLY A 33 1.18 0.88 5.68
C GLY A 33 2.20 2.01 5.61
N ASP A 34 1.67 3.22 5.79
CA ASP A 34 2.36 4.52 5.79
C ASP A 34 3.11 4.80 4.48
N LEU A 35 2.51 4.41 3.35
CA LEU A 35 3.03 4.79 2.03
C LEU A 35 2.89 6.30 1.79
N THR A 36 1.88 6.92 2.38
CA THR A 36 1.67 8.37 2.33
C THR A 36 1.95 8.99 3.70
N HIS A 37 2.64 10.13 3.69
CA HIS A 37 3.10 10.77 4.92
C HIS A 37 2.05 11.67 5.58
N ASN A 38 1.22 12.35 4.78
CA ASN A 38 0.34 13.41 5.25
C ASN A 38 -1.13 13.04 5.08
N LYS A 39 -1.78 12.76 6.22
CA LYS A 39 -3.20 12.37 6.33
C LYS A 39 -4.17 13.34 5.64
N SER A 40 -3.83 14.61 5.50
CA SER A 40 -4.76 15.65 5.04
C SER A 40 -4.44 16.19 3.64
N ILE A 41 -3.31 15.82 3.05
CA ILE A 41 -2.87 16.37 1.76
C ILE A 41 -2.35 15.24 0.89
N ILE A 42 -3.14 14.86 -0.11
CA ILE A 42 -2.69 13.98 -1.18
C ILE A 42 -1.87 14.83 -2.15
N HIS A 43 -0.57 14.60 -2.17
CA HIS A 43 0.32 15.18 -3.17
C HIS A 43 0.16 14.41 -4.48
N THR A 44 -0.50 15.01 -5.46
CA THR A 44 -0.80 14.37 -6.76
C THR A 44 0.45 13.83 -7.44
N THR A 45 1.59 14.54 -7.38
CA THR A 45 2.88 14.05 -7.91
C THR A 45 3.37 12.79 -7.20
N ALA A 46 3.24 12.70 -5.87
CA ALA A 46 3.66 11.53 -5.13
C ALA A 46 2.72 10.33 -5.40
N GLN A 47 1.42 10.59 -5.51
CA GLN A 47 0.43 9.59 -5.87
C GLN A 47 0.67 9.04 -7.28
N ASP A 48 0.93 9.92 -8.26
CA ASP A 48 1.24 9.54 -9.64
C ASP A 48 2.50 8.65 -9.70
N ILE A 49 3.57 9.03 -8.98
CA ILE A 49 4.78 8.22 -8.88
C ILE A 49 4.51 6.86 -8.23
N MET A 50 3.74 6.83 -7.14
CA MET A 50 3.38 5.59 -6.44
C MET A 50 2.58 4.64 -7.35
N LEU A 51 1.54 5.14 -8.02
CA LEU A 51 0.76 4.36 -8.98
C LEU A 51 1.63 3.87 -10.13
N GLY A 52 2.50 4.74 -10.64
CA GLY A 52 3.46 4.44 -11.69
C GLY A 52 4.50 3.38 -11.30
N ILE A 53 4.75 3.13 -10.00
CA ILE A 53 5.55 1.99 -9.55
C ILE A 53 4.75 0.69 -9.75
N PHE A 54 3.54 0.58 -9.19
CA PHE A 54 2.76 -0.66 -9.27
C PHE A 54 2.32 -1.03 -10.70
N GLN A 55 2.16 -0.03 -11.57
CA GLN A 55 1.77 -0.20 -12.96
C GLN A 55 2.94 -0.54 -13.92
N GLN A 56 4.18 -0.64 -13.44
CA GLN A 56 5.29 -0.99 -14.33
C GLN A 56 5.07 -2.37 -14.94
N ARG A 57 5.29 -2.46 -16.25
CA ARG A 57 5.09 -3.70 -17.03
C ARG A 57 5.88 -4.90 -16.49
N GLN A 58 7.05 -4.63 -15.91
CA GLN A 58 7.92 -5.67 -15.34
C GLN A 58 7.49 -6.16 -13.97
N TYR A 59 6.44 -5.58 -13.36
CA TYR A 59 5.91 -5.96 -12.04
C TYR A 59 4.50 -6.57 -12.13
N GLN A 60 4.04 -6.92 -13.34
CA GLN A 60 2.68 -7.41 -13.57
C GLN A 60 2.48 -8.88 -13.13
N ASP A 61 3.58 -9.60 -12.96
CA ASP A 61 3.66 -10.95 -12.38
C ASP A 61 3.77 -10.94 -10.85
N LEU A 62 4.04 -9.78 -10.25
CA LEU A 62 4.10 -9.61 -8.80
C LEU A 62 2.71 -9.39 -8.22
N ARG A 63 2.53 -9.82 -6.97
CA ARG A 63 1.35 -9.55 -6.17
C ARG A 63 1.70 -8.64 -5.02
N PHE A 64 1.13 -7.43 -5.05
CA PHE A 64 1.33 -6.45 -4.00
C PHE A 64 0.19 -6.50 -3.00
N TYR A 65 0.51 -6.59 -1.72
CA TYR A 65 -0.44 -6.41 -0.63
C TYR A 65 -0.16 -5.06 0.01
N VAL A 66 -1.11 -4.13 -0.05
CA VAL A 66 -0.91 -2.80 0.53
C VAL A 66 -1.93 -2.60 1.63
N ILE A 67 -1.45 -2.44 2.85
CA ILE A 67 -2.28 -2.29 4.04
C ILE A 67 -2.37 -0.81 4.39
N ASP A 68 -3.54 -0.32 4.80
CA ASP A 68 -3.66 1.04 5.34
C ASP A 68 -2.80 1.21 6.62
N GLY A 69 -1.88 2.16 6.61
CA GLY A 69 -1.21 2.64 7.81
C GLY A 69 -1.99 3.77 8.49
N ASN A 70 -1.59 4.15 9.71
CA ASN A 70 -2.28 5.24 10.41
C ASN A 70 -2.08 6.59 9.70
N HIS A 71 -0.97 6.79 8.97
CA HIS A 71 -0.71 8.01 8.20
C HIS A 71 -1.43 8.06 6.85
N ASP A 72 -1.91 6.93 6.37
CA ASP A 72 -2.72 6.86 5.14
C ASP A 72 -4.17 7.26 5.38
N LEU A 73 -4.63 7.25 6.64
CA LEU A 73 -6.02 7.54 7.00
C LEU A 73 -6.23 9.00 7.37
N SER A 74 -7.07 9.66 6.58
CA SER A 74 -7.64 10.97 6.93
C SER A 74 -8.87 10.76 7.82
N GLY A 75 -8.96 11.45 8.97
CA GLY A 75 -10.10 11.32 9.90
C GLY A 75 -9.92 10.30 11.03
N LYS A 76 -11.02 9.98 11.74
CA LYS A 76 -11.06 9.03 12.86
C LYS A 76 -12.32 8.15 12.76
N GLY A 77 -12.20 6.88 13.16
CA GLY A 77 -13.34 5.97 13.29
C GLY A 77 -13.88 5.49 11.94
N SER A 78 -15.20 5.35 11.82
CA SER A 78 -15.85 4.80 10.61
C SER A 78 -15.82 5.73 9.40
N GLU A 79 -15.55 7.02 9.61
CA GLU A 79 -15.53 8.04 8.57
C GLU A 79 -14.12 8.31 8.02
N SER A 80 -13.10 7.56 8.46
CA SER A 80 -11.77 7.78 7.91
C SER A 80 -11.70 7.39 6.44
N VAL A 81 -11.01 8.17 5.63
CA VAL A 81 -10.81 7.92 4.20
C VAL A 81 -9.33 7.70 3.96
N SER A 82 -8.99 6.59 3.31
CA SER A 82 -7.60 6.29 2.96
C SER A 82 -7.15 7.08 1.74
N SER A 83 -5.95 7.65 1.82
CA SER A 83 -5.22 8.23 0.70
C SER A 83 -4.82 7.18 -0.35
N LEU A 84 -4.85 5.90 0.01
CA LEU A 84 -4.49 4.77 -0.84
C LEU A 84 -5.66 4.26 -1.69
N LYS A 85 -6.84 4.89 -1.61
CA LYS A 85 -8.03 4.48 -2.36
C LYS A 85 -7.83 4.34 -3.87
N SER A 86 -6.88 5.08 -4.45
CA SER A 86 -6.53 4.93 -5.88
C SER A 86 -5.98 3.55 -6.25
N LEU A 87 -5.44 2.80 -5.29
CA LEU A 87 -4.90 1.46 -5.49
C LEU A 87 -5.97 0.42 -5.82
N ASP A 88 -7.24 0.68 -5.49
CA ASP A 88 -8.39 -0.19 -5.79
C ASP A 88 -8.57 -0.47 -7.30
N THR A 89 -7.93 0.34 -8.15
CA THR A 89 -7.99 0.19 -9.62
C THR A 89 -6.78 -0.52 -10.22
N ILE A 90 -5.81 -0.93 -9.40
CA ILE A 90 -4.55 -1.53 -9.85
C ILE A 90 -4.63 -3.06 -9.70
N HIS A 91 -4.68 -3.77 -10.82
CA HIS A 91 -4.98 -5.22 -10.87
C HIS A 91 -4.01 -6.12 -10.11
N ASN A 92 -2.74 -5.74 -10.00
CA ASN A 92 -1.70 -6.50 -9.29
C ASN A 92 -1.53 -6.03 -7.82
N VAL A 93 -2.45 -5.21 -7.31
CA VAL A 93 -2.46 -4.72 -5.94
C VAL A 93 -3.73 -5.17 -5.23
N GLU A 94 -3.56 -5.92 -4.14
CA GLU A 94 -4.57 -6.18 -3.15
C GLU A 94 -4.47 -5.11 -2.05
N TRP A 95 -5.32 -4.09 -2.15
CA TRP A 95 -5.40 -3.04 -1.14
C TRP A 95 -6.30 -3.46 0.03
N ILE A 96 -5.72 -3.57 1.21
CA ILE A 96 -6.36 -3.97 2.46
C ILE A 96 -6.65 -2.72 3.28
N SER A 97 -7.85 -2.18 3.11
CA SER A 97 -8.27 -0.95 3.76
C SER A 97 -8.91 -1.17 5.13
N HIS A 98 -8.83 -0.20 6.02
CA HIS A 98 -9.73 -0.18 7.19
C HIS A 98 -11.22 -0.06 6.83
N GLN A 99 -11.52 0.37 5.59
CA GLN A 99 -12.88 0.47 5.06
C GLN A 99 -13.37 -0.84 4.40
N SER A 100 -12.55 -1.89 4.31
CA SER A 100 -12.98 -3.17 3.72
C SER A 100 -13.98 -3.86 4.66
N LYS A 101 -15.24 -3.42 4.57
CA LYS A 101 -16.38 -3.99 5.28
C LYS A 101 -16.60 -5.43 4.84
N GLY A 102 -16.00 -6.40 5.53
CA GLY A 102 -16.45 -7.80 5.43
C GLY A 102 -15.39 -8.87 5.63
N THR A 103 -14.10 -8.56 5.50
CA THR A 103 -13.05 -9.58 5.61
C THR A 103 -12.24 -9.35 6.88
N ALA A 104 -12.50 -10.16 7.91
CA ALA A 104 -11.79 -10.06 9.19
C ALA A 104 -10.33 -10.57 9.12
N ILE A 105 -10.01 -11.38 8.11
CA ILE A 105 -8.70 -12.02 7.95
C ILE A 105 -8.31 -11.94 6.47
N HIS A 106 -7.20 -11.28 6.18
CA HIS A 106 -6.60 -11.24 4.86
C HIS A 106 -5.45 -12.23 4.80
N HIS A 107 -5.48 -13.13 3.82
CA HIS A 107 -4.45 -14.14 3.63
C HIS A 107 -3.43 -13.67 2.60
N ILE A 108 -2.16 -13.67 3.00
CA ILE A 108 -1.00 -13.26 2.20
C ILE A 108 -0.10 -14.50 2.00
N ASP A 109 0.60 -14.60 0.87
CA ASP A 109 1.50 -15.74 0.54
C ASP A 109 0.73 -17.08 0.64
N ASP A 110 -0.35 -17.18 -0.14
CA ASP A 110 -1.26 -18.33 -0.19
C ASP A 110 -1.74 -18.82 1.19
N GLY A 111 -1.89 -17.89 2.14
CA GLY A 111 -2.39 -18.16 3.49
C GLY A 111 -1.33 -18.54 4.51
N ARG A 112 -0.03 -18.43 4.18
CA ARG A 112 1.06 -18.56 5.16
C ARG A 112 1.12 -17.40 6.13
N VAL A 113 0.68 -16.21 5.69
CA VAL A 113 0.58 -15.02 6.53
C VAL A 113 -0.89 -14.61 6.61
N ALA A 114 -1.35 -14.33 7.83
CA ALA A 114 -2.67 -13.77 8.06
C ALA A 114 -2.51 -12.34 8.58
N PHE A 115 -3.11 -11.37 7.89
CA PHE A 115 -3.29 -10.02 8.38
C PHE A 115 -4.68 -9.88 8.99
N ILE A 116 -4.71 -9.55 10.28
CA ILE A 116 -5.95 -9.34 11.05
C ILE A 116 -5.98 -7.87 11.42
N PRO A 117 -6.73 -7.02 10.68
CA PRO A 117 -6.80 -5.63 11.03
C PRO A 117 -7.51 -5.45 12.37
N TYR A 118 -6.93 -4.64 13.26
CA TYR A 118 -7.56 -4.28 14.52
C TYR A 118 -8.33 -2.97 14.35
N PHE A 119 -9.66 -3.05 14.49
CA PHE A 119 -10.51 -1.87 14.51
C PHE A 119 -11.12 -1.65 15.89
N PRO A 120 -11.14 -0.40 16.40
CA PRO A 120 -11.90 -0.08 17.60
C PRO A 120 -13.37 -0.48 17.43
N GLY A 121 -13.84 -1.46 18.20
CA GLY A 121 -15.21 -1.97 18.15
C GLY A 121 -15.39 -3.37 17.54
N MET A 122 -14.33 -4.06 17.12
CA MET A 122 -14.42 -5.50 16.85
C MET A 122 -14.72 -6.25 18.15
N GLU A 123 -15.74 -7.12 18.13
CA GLU A 123 -15.96 -8.09 19.20
C GLU A 123 -14.75 -9.03 19.28
N LYS A 124 -14.26 -9.26 20.49
CA LYS A 124 -13.11 -10.15 20.77
C LYS A 124 -13.52 -11.61 20.69
#